data_AF-A0A966SJM6-F1
#
_entry.id   AF-A0A966SJM6-F1
#
_cell.length_a   1.000
_cell.length_b   1.000
_cell.length_c   1.000
_cell.angle_alpha   90.00
_cell.angle_beta   90.00
_cell.angle_gamma   90.00
#
_symmetry.space_group_name_H-M   'P 1'
#
loop_
_entity.id
_entity.type
_entity.pdbx_description
1 polymer ?
#
loop_
_entity_poly.entity_id
_entity_poly.type
_entity_poly.pdbx_seq_one_letter_code
_entity_poly.pdbx_strand_id
1 'polypeptide(L)'
;MSLKITDVFVDLWRQRGADAERALNDQLFIVIRKGMKAFVLVIAVLLTMQNLGVNVTAAIASLSIGGLALGLAAQDTLANLFGAVAIFADRPFRVGDRVKL
;
A
#
# COMPACT_ATOMS: atom_id res chain seq x y z
N MET A 1 -28.76 -21.06 -30.33
CA MET A 1 -28.35 -19.64 -30.38
C MET A 1 -28.19 -18.99 -28.99
N SER A 2 -28.31 -19.74 -27.87
CA SER A 2 -28.28 -19.17 -26.51
C SER A 2 -26.90 -19.07 -25.85
N LEU A 3 -25.86 -19.70 -26.41
CA LEU A 3 -24.54 -19.80 -25.77
C LEU A 3 -23.59 -18.62 -26.06
N LYS A 4 -23.80 -17.90 -27.17
CA LYS A 4 -22.91 -16.79 -27.57
C LYS A 4 -23.02 -15.55 -26.70
N ILE A 5 -24.17 -15.33 -26.05
CA ILE A 5 -24.41 -14.15 -25.19
C ILE A 5 -23.63 -14.27 -23.88
N THR A 6 -23.53 -15.49 -23.34
CA THR A 6 -22.79 -15.77 -22.10
C THR A 6 -21.30 -15.52 -22.30
N ASP A 7 -20.74 -15.99 -23.41
CA ASP A 7 -19.30 -15.83 -23.70
C ASP A 7 -18.93 -14.36 -23.95
N VAL A 8 -19.76 -13.60 -24.67
CA VAL A 8 -19.52 -12.16 -24.91
C VAL A 8 -19.58 -11.34 -23.62
N PHE A 9 -20.50 -11.67 -22.70
CA PHE A 9 -20.58 -10.98 -21.41
C PHE A 9 -19.36 -11.31 -20.53
N VAL A 10 -18.92 -12.58 -20.54
CA VAL A 10 -17.73 -13.03 -19.80
C VAL A 10 -16.46 -12.39 -20.36
N ASP A 11 -16.32 -12.27 -21.67
CA ASP A 11 -15.13 -11.68 -22.31
C ASP A 11 -15.02 -10.17 -22.06
N LEU A 12 -16.15 -9.44 -22.01
CA LEU A 12 -16.17 -8.01 -21.65
C LEU A 12 -15.79 -7.78 -20.18
N TRP A 13 -16.26 -8.65 -19.27
CA TRP A 13 -15.88 -8.61 -17.86
C TRP A 13 -14.42 -9.03 -17.63
N ARG A 14 -13.93 -10.01 -18.39
CA ARG A 14 -12.55 -10.50 -18.33
C ARG A 14 -11.54 -9.48 -18.89
N GLN A 15 -11.89 -8.74 -19.94
CA GLN A 15 -11.05 -7.64 -20.45
C GLN A 15 -10.93 -6.49 -19.44
N ARG A 16 -12.03 -6.05 -18.82
CA ARG A 16 -11.99 -4.99 -17.80
C ARG A 16 -11.26 -5.40 -16.52
N GLY A 17 -11.43 -6.65 -16.07
CA GLY A 17 -10.75 -7.17 -14.88
C GLY A 17 -9.23 -7.20 -15.05
N ALA A 18 -8.75 -7.68 -16.20
CA ALA A 18 -7.32 -7.77 -16.49
C ALA A 18 -6.64 -6.39 -16.56
N ASP A 19 -7.32 -5.38 -17.11
CA ASP A 19 -6.76 -4.03 -17.21
C ASP A 19 -6.75 -3.29 -15.86
N ALA A 20 -7.77 -3.50 -15.03
CA ALA A 20 -7.81 -2.95 -13.68
C ALA A 20 -6.71 -3.54 -12.78
N GLU A 21 -6.48 -4.86 -12.84
CA GLU A 21 -5.40 -5.51 -12.09
C GLU A 21 -4.02 -5.04 -12.53
N ARG A 22 -3.80 -4.84 -13.85
CA ARG A 22 -2.56 -4.28 -14.39
C ARG A 22 -2.31 -2.87 -13.90
N ALA A 23 -3.33 -2.00 -13.98
CA ALA A 23 -3.21 -0.62 -13.53
C ALA A 23 -2.91 -0.52 -12.02
N LEU A 24 -3.54 -1.37 -11.20
CA LEU A 24 -3.29 -1.41 -9.75
C LEU A 24 -1.85 -1.89 -9.45
N ASN A 25 -1.40 -2.95 -10.12
CA ASN A 25 -0.03 -3.45 -9.98
C ASN A 25 0.98 -2.39 -10.39
N ASP A 26 0.81 -1.73 -11.53
CA ASP A 26 1.70 -0.67 -12.01
C ASP A 26 1.76 0.49 -11.01
N GLN A 27 0.63 0.87 -10.41
CA GLN A 27 0.55 1.89 -9.36
C GLN A 27 1.28 1.48 -8.07
N LEU A 28 1.15 0.23 -7.63
CA LEU A 28 1.89 -0.27 -6.47
C LEU A 28 3.39 -0.27 -6.75
N PHE A 29 3.82 -0.76 -7.93
CA PHE A 29 5.22 -0.77 -8.32
C PHE A 29 5.83 0.64 -8.36
N ILE A 30 5.13 1.63 -8.92
CA ILE A 30 5.64 3.02 -8.95
C ILE A 30 5.75 3.63 -7.56
N VAL A 31 4.77 3.40 -6.67
CA VAL A 31 4.80 3.92 -5.29
C VAL A 31 5.94 3.31 -4.49
N ILE A 32 6.06 1.97 -4.50
CA ILE A 32 7.13 1.26 -3.80
C ILE A 32 8.50 1.68 -4.34
N ARG A 33 8.66 1.76 -5.66
CA ARG A 33 9.93 2.17 -6.28
C ARG A 33 10.32 3.60 -5.91
N LYS A 34 9.36 4.55 -5.91
CA LYS A 34 9.61 5.93 -5.50
C LYS A 34 9.98 6.01 -4.02
N GLY A 35 9.25 5.29 -3.16
CA GLY A 35 9.53 5.21 -1.73
C GLY A 35 10.93 4.65 -1.44
N MET A 36 11.30 3.54 -2.08
CA MET A 36 12.64 2.96 -1.97
C MET A 36 13.74 3.92 -2.42
N LYS A 37 13.56 4.59 -3.56
CA LYS A 37 14.53 5.60 -4.03
C LYS A 37 14.69 6.75 -3.04
N ALA A 38 13.59 7.25 -2.48
CA ALA A 38 13.63 8.31 -1.47
C ALA A 38 14.36 7.84 -0.20
N PHE A 39 14.09 6.62 0.26
CA PHE A 39 14.75 6.04 1.42
C PHE A 39 16.28 5.91 1.23
N VAL A 40 16.70 5.36 0.08
CA VAL A 40 18.12 5.26 -0.28
C VAL A 40 18.78 6.64 -0.36
N LEU A 41 18.08 7.64 -0.93
CA LEU A 41 18.58 9.00 -1.01
C LEU A 41 18.80 9.61 0.39
N VAL A 42 17.85 9.43 1.31
CA VAL A 42 17.98 9.92 2.70
C VAL A 42 19.21 9.31 3.37
N ILE A 43 19.40 7.99 3.25
CA ILE A 43 20.57 7.30 3.81
C ILE A 43 21.87 7.83 3.19
N ALA A 44 21.92 7.97 1.86
CA ALA A 44 23.10 8.48 1.17
C ALA A 44 23.47 9.90 1.63
N VAL A 45 22.49 10.78 1.84
CA VAL A 45 22.71 12.12 2.39
C VAL A 45 23.24 12.06 3.81
N LEU A 46 22.66 11.23 4.69
CA LEU A 46 23.13 11.08 6.07
C LEU A 46 24.58 10.59 6.12
N LEU A 47 24.94 9.56 5.36
CA LEU A 47 26.32 9.05 5.30
C LEU A 47 27.29 10.10 4.77
N THR A 48 26.88 10.90 3.80
CA THR A 48 27.69 12.00 3.27
C THR A 48 27.92 13.08 4.32
N MET A 49 26.87 13.49 5.05
CA MET A 49 26.98 14.45 6.16
C MET A 49 27.91 13.92 7.26
N GLN A 50 27.83 12.64 7.59
CA GLN A 50 28.70 12.00 8.58
C GLN A 50 30.17 12.07 8.16
N ASN A 51 30.48 11.79 6.88
CA ASN A 51 31.84 11.85 6.35
C ASN A 51 32.41 13.29 6.31
N LEU A 52 31.55 14.30 6.22
CA LEU A 52 31.94 15.72 6.27
C LEU A 52 32.16 16.22 7.71
N GLY A 53 32.04 15.35 8.73
CA GLY A 53 32.18 15.72 10.14
C GLY A 53 30.95 16.44 10.71
N VAL A 54 29.83 16.45 9.99
CA VAL A 54 28.57 17.03 10.48
C VAL A 54 27.90 16.06 11.46
N ASN A 55 27.35 16.60 12.55
CA ASN A 55 26.60 15.81 13.51
C ASN A 55 25.26 15.36 12.92
N VAL A 56 25.18 14.08 12.53
CA VAL A 56 23.98 13.46 11.95
C VAL A 56 22.90 13.10 12.98
N THR A 57 23.21 13.12 14.27
CA THR A 57 22.25 12.78 15.34
C THR A 57 21.05 13.71 15.30
N ALA A 58 21.26 15.01 15.08
CA ALA A 58 20.18 15.98 14.96
C ALA A 58 19.29 15.71 13.71
N ALA A 59 19.90 15.32 12.59
CA ALA A 59 19.18 14.99 11.36
C ALA A 59 18.37 13.68 11.50
N ILE A 60 18.92 12.67 12.17
CA ILE A 60 18.21 11.42 12.46
C ILE A 60 17.05 11.66 13.44
N ALA A 61 17.24 12.54 14.43
CA ALA A 61 16.19 12.91 15.37
C ALA A 61 15.01 13.58 14.64
N SER A 62 15.27 14.51 13.72
CA SER A 62 14.21 15.16 12.94
C SER A 62 13.53 14.21 11.95
N LEU A 63 14.28 13.30 11.31
CA LEU A 63 13.72 12.26 10.45
C LEU A 63 12.81 11.31 11.24
N SER A 64 13.16 10.98 12.47
CA SER A 64 12.32 10.17 13.36
C SER A 64 10.97 10.84 13.64
N ILE A 65 10.98 12.14 13.98
CA ILE A 65 9.75 12.92 14.19
C ILE A 65 8.94 13.02 12.88
N GLY A 66 9.61 13.22 11.74
CA GLY A 66 8.95 13.21 10.42
C GLY A 66 8.32 11.85 10.09
N GLY A 67 9.00 10.75 10.44
CA GLY A 67 8.48 9.39 10.30
C GLY A 67 7.25 9.13 11.16
N LEU A 68 7.24 9.64 12.39
CA LEU A 68 6.04 9.60 13.25
C LEU A 68 4.88 10.36 12.62
N ALA A 69 5.10 11.56 12.09
CA ALA A 69 4.06 12.34 11.42
C ALA A 69 3.47 11.59 10.20
N LEU A 70 4.31 10.94 9.39
CA LEU A 70 3.86 10.10 8.28
C LEU A 70 3.08 8.87 8.76
N GLY A 71 3.53 8.22 9.84
CA GLY A 71 2.84 7.08 10.45
C GLY A 71 1.45 7.46 10.97
N LEU A 72 1.34 8.61 11.64
CA LEU A 72 0.06 9.15 12.11
C LEU A 72 -0.87 9.49 10.94
N ALA A 73 -0.35 10.07 9.85
CA ALA A 73 -1.14 10.34 8.66
C ALA A 73 -1.67 9.06 7.98
N ALA A 74 -0.93 7.95 8.08
CA ALA A 74 -1.33 6.65 7.55
C ALA A 74 -2.16 5.79 8.52
N GLN A 75 -2.36 6.25 9.77
CA GLN A 75 -2.92 5.47 10.86
C GLN A 75 -4.27 4.83 10.51
N ASP A 76 -5.22 5.62 10.00
CA ASP A 76 -6.57 5.13 9.67
C ASP A 76 -6.55 4.08 8.56
N THR A 77 -5.68 4.26 7.57
CA THR A 77 -5.52 3.30 6.46
C THR A 77 -4.98 1.98 6.97
N LEU A 78 -3.96 2.02 7.82
CA LEU A 78 -3.39 0.82 8.45
C LEU A 78 -4.40 0.14 9.37
N ALA A 79 -5.17 0.89 10.16
CA ALA A 79 -6.20 0.36 11.03
C ALA A 79 -7.28 -0.41 10.25
N ASN A 80 -7.76 0.15 9.14
CA ASN A 80 -8.74 -0.52 8.27
C ASN A 80 -8.17 -1.78 7.62
N LEU A 81 -6.90 -1.75 7.21
CA LEU A 81 -6.24 -2.90 6.60
C LEU A 81 -6.07 -4.04 7.61
N PHE A 82 -5.61 -3.75 8.82
CA PHE A 82 -5.51 -4.75 9.89
C PHE A 82 -6.89 -5.24 10.35
N GLY A 83 -7.90 -4.37 10.38
CA GLY A 83 -9.29 -4.77 10.63
C GLY A 83 -9.79 -5.79 9.61
N ALA A 84 -9.53 -5.56 8.31
CA ALA A 84 -9.87 -6.52 7.27
C ALA A 84 -9.13 -7.86 7.45
N VAL A 85 -7.82 -7.83 7.72
CA VAL A 85 -7.03 -9.04 7.97
C VAL A 85 -7.55 -9.82 9.18
N ALA A 86 -7.86 -9.13 10.28
CA ALA A 86 -8.42 -9.76 11.48
C ALA A 86 -9.76 -10.44 11.21
N ILE A 87 -10.66 -9.77 10.48
CA ILE A 87 -11.95 -10.36 10.07
C ILE A 87 -11.73 -11.63 9.23
N PHE A 88 -10.78 -11.62 8.30
CA PHE A 88 -10.47 -12.81 7.49
C PHE A 88 -9.84 -13.95 8.29
N ALA A 89 -8.97 -13.61 9.25
CA ALA A 89 -8.27 -14.58 10.09
C ALA A 89 -9.22 -15.25 11.10
N ASP A 90 -9.97 -14.44 11.84
CA ASP A 90 -10.84 -14.91 12.92
C ASP A 90 -12.19 -15.44 12.40
N ARG A 91 -12.54 -15.12 11.14
CA ARG A 91 -13.81 -15.45 10.49
C ARG A 91 -15.02 -15.33 11.43
N PRO A 92 -15.20 -14.20 12.13
CA PRO A 92 -16.25 -14.04 13.14
C PRO A 92 -17.68 -14.11 12.56
N PHE A 93 -17.82 -13.95 11.24
CA PHE A 93 -19.07 -14.03 10.50
C PHE A 93 -18.83 -14.67 9.13
N ARG A 94 -19.83 -15.37 8.62
CA ARG A 94 -19.80 -16.03 7.31
C ARG A 94 -20.53 -15.19 6.27
N VAL A 95 -20.20 -15.44 4.99
CA VAL A 95 -20.88 -14.82 3.86
C VAL A 95 -22.37 -15.21 3.91
N GLY A 96 -23.25 -14.23 4.07
CA GLY A 96 -24.70 -14.42 4.20
C GLY A 96 -25.26 -14.12 5.60
N ASP A 97 -24.40 -13.95 6.61
CA ASP A 97 -24.84 -13.61 7.96
C ASP A 97 -25.34 -12.16 8.01
N ARG A 98 -26.49 -11.93 8.66
CA ARG A 98 -26.94 -10.57 8.99
C ARG A 98 -26.12 -10.05 10.17
N VAL A 99 -25.13 -9.22 9.87
CA VAL A 99 -24.33 -8.50 10.86
C VAL A 99 -24.93 -7.13 11.10
N LYS A 100 -25.05 -6.72 12.36
CA LYS A 100 -25.43 -5.36 12.75
C LYS A 100 -24.17 -4.60 13.13
N LEU A 101 -23.88 -3.54 12.38
CA LEU A 101 -22.75 -2.63 12.62
C LEU A 101 -23.02 -1.72 13.83
#